data_AF-A0A1V6BY18-F1
#
_entry.id   AF-A0A1V6BY18-F1
#
_cell.length_a   1.000
_cell.length_b   1.000
_cell.length_c   1.000
_cell.angle_alpha   90.00
_cell.angle_beta   90.00
_cell.angle_gamma   90.00
#
_symmetry.space_group_name_H-M   'P 1'
#
loop_
_entity.id
_entity.type
_entity.pdbx_description
1 polymer ?
#
loop_
_entity_poly.entity_id
_entity_poly.type
_entity_poly.pdbx_seq_one_letter_code
_entity_poly.pdbx_strand_id
1 'polypeptide(L)' 'MEGNGTCFTVHRCICILYTGVYVVKNVSTAIYPNTITAVMGPSGCGKSTLLRAVNRMHDLYTNIKTTGQIIL' A
#
# COMPACT_ATOMS: atom_id res chain seq x y z
N MET A 1 6.41 -30.69 1.44
CA MET A 1 6.21 -29.63 2.47
C MET A 1 7.09 -28.50 2.00
N GLU A 2 6.61 -27.49 1.28
CA GLU A 2 5.73 -26.38 1.67
C GLU A 2 5.30 -25.71 0.35
N GLY A 3 4.04 -25.71 -0.06
CA GLY A 3 3.04 -24.77 0.43
C GLY A 3 2.66 -23.82 -0.70
N ASN A 4 1.70 -24.23 -1.54
CA ASN A 4 0.91 -23.36 -2.39
C ASN A 4 0.34 -22.20 -1.55
N GLY A 5 0.66 -20.96 -1.90
CA GLY A 5 0.10 -19.79 -1.23
C GLY A 5 0.73 -18.49 -1.74
N THR A 6 0.32 -18.05 -2.93
CA THR A 6 0.42 -16.63 -3.33
C THR A 6 -0.17 -15.80 -2.18
N CYS A 7 0.57 -15.07 -1.34
CA CYS A 7 1.57 -14.02 -1.53
C CYS A 7 0.94 -12.72 -2.03
N PHE A 8 0.24 -12.04 -1.12
CA PHE A 8 -0.21 -10.66 -1.29
C PHE A 8 1.05 -9.79 -1.36
N THR A 9 1.58 -9.61 -2.56
CA THR A 9 2.71 -8.70 -2.79
C THR A 9 2.14 -7.36 -3.21
N VAL A 10 2.46 -6.30 -2.48
CA VAL A 10 2.38 -4.95 -3.03
C VAL A 10 3.47 -4.85 -4.10
N HIS A 11 3.13 -5.29 -5.31
CA HIS A 11 4.05 -5.40 -6.41
C HIS A 11 4.03 -4.09 -7.20
N ARG A 12 5.18 -3.41 -7.17
CA ARG A 12 5.56 -2.22 -7.94
C ARG A 12 5.01 -0.90 -7.43
N CYS A 13 5.89 -0.26 -6.66
CA CYS A 13 6.08 1.19 -6.68
C CYS A 13 4.79 1.99 -6.42
N ILE A 14 4.08 1.68 -5.33
CA ILE A 14 2.87 2.44 -5.00
C ILE A 14 3.27 3.89 -4.79
N CYS A 15 2.64 4.77 -5.59
CA CYS A 15 2.69 6.19 -5.39
C CYS A 15 1.26 6.72 -5.21
N ILE A 16 1.05 7.49 -4.15
CA ILE A 16 -0.24 8.08 -3.80
C ILE A 16 -0.09 9.59 -3.82
N LEU A 17 -0.89 10.23 -4.67
CA LEU A 17 -0.91 11.68 -4.81
C LEU A 17 -2.22 12.23 -4.27
N TYR A 18 -2.13 13.27 -3.45
CA TYR A 18 -3.25 14.11 -3.07
C TYR A 18 -3.06 15.44 -3.74
N THR A 19 -4.02 15.88 -4.55
CA THR A 19 -4.00 17.22 -5.18
C THR A 19 -2.65 17.55 -5.85
N GLY A 20 -2.04 16.57 -6.53
CA GLY A 20 -0.74 16.71 -7.21
C GLY A 20 0.52 16.55 -6.33
N VAL A 21 0.37 16.42 -5.01
CA VAL A 21 1.49 16.20 -4.09
C VAL A 21 1.60 14.72 -3.74
N TYR A 22 2.77 14.14 -3.96
CA TYR A 22 3.08 12.77 -3.56
C TYR A 22 3.21 12.64 -2.04
N VAL A 23 2.29 11.90 -1.43
CA VAL A 23 2.28 11.58 0.02
C VAL A 23 2.96 10.25 0.30
N VAL A 24 2.84 9.29 -0.62
CA VAL A 24 3.58 8.02 -0.60
C VAL A 24 4.27 7.87 -1.94
N LYS A 25 5.57 7.54 -1.92
CA LYS A 25 6.41 7.41 -3.12
C LYS A 25 7.08 6.05 -3.14
N ASN A 26 6.87 5.31 -4.23
CA ASN A 26 7.63 4.11 -4.57
C ASN A 26 7.72 3.07 -3.44
N VAL A 27 6.61 2.82 -2.73
CA VAL A 27 6.59 1.79 -1.68
C VAL A 27 6.33 0.43 -2.29
N SER A 28 7.18 -0.55 -1.94
CA SER A 28 7.01 -1.96 -2.27
C SER A 28 7.21 -2.78 -1.00
N THR A 29 6.30 -3.69 -0.71
CA THR A 29 6.38 -4.56 0.48
C THR A 29 5.66 -5.89 0.24
N ALA A 30 6.08 -6.93 0.94
CA ALA A 30 5.42 -8.23 0.94
C ALA A 30 4.72 -8.45 2.29
N ILE A 31 3.46 -8.91 2.26
CA ILE A 31 2.70 -9.25 3.46
C ILE A 31 2.48 -10.75 3.45
N TYR A 32 2.97 -11.43 4.49
CA TYR A 32 2.92 -12.89 4.58
C TYR A 32 1.62 -13.36 5.24
N PRO A 33 1.02 -14.48 4.78
CA PRO A 33 -0.18 -15.03 5.41
C PRO A 33 0.12 -15.42 6.86
N ASN A 34 -0.90 -15.28 7.72
CA ASN A 34 -0.81 -15.61 9.15
C ASN A 34 0.28 -14.84 9.93
N THR A 35 0.68 -13.66 9.44
CA THR A 35 1.63 -12.78 10.14
C THR A 35 0.98 -11.46 10.55
N ILE A 36 1.37 -10.95 11.71
CA ILE A 36 1.01 -9.59 12.13
C ILE A 36 2.06 -8.64 11.54
N THR A 37 1.65 -7.85 10.55
CA THR A 37 2.53 -6.83 9.93
C THR A 37 2.19 -5.46 10.49
N ALA A 38 3.18 -4.78 11.08
CA ALA A 38 3.04 -3.42 11.60
C ALA A 38 3.71 -2.39 10.69
N VAL A 39 3.01 -1.30 10.37
CA VAL A 39 3.56 -0.14 9.65
C VAL A 39 3.88 0.96 10.65
N MET A 40 5.17 1.26 10.85
CA MET A 40 5.65 2.23 11.84
C MET A 40 6.37 3.41 11.19
N GLY A 41 6.43 4.55 11.90
CA GLY A 41 7.09 5.78 11.44
C GLY A 41 6.52 7.08 12.04
N PRO A 42 7.20 8.22 11.87
CA PRO A 42 6.82 9.51 12.45
C PRO A 42 5.46 10.03 11.94
N SER A 43 4.84 10.97 12.65
CA SER A 43 3.59 11.59 12.18
C SER A 43 3.80 12.26 10.81
N GLY A 44 2.79 12.14 9.93
CA GLY A 44 2.88 12.71 8.58
C GLY A 44 3.64 11.89 7.53
N CYS A 45 4.31 10.78 7.87
CA CYS A 45 5.04 9.97 6.88
C CYS A 45 4.18 9.11 5.93
N GLY A 46 2.85 9.25 5.96
CA GLY A 46 1.96 8.56 5.02
C GLY A 46 1.51 7.14 5.39
N LYS A 47 1.68 6.69 6.65
CA LYS A 47 1.26 5.35 7.10
C LYS A 47 -0.22 5.06 6.86
N SER A 48 -1.10 5.92 7.38
CA SER A 48 -2.55 5.76 7.21
C SER A 48 -2.95 5.86 5.74
N THR A 49 -2.22 6.66 4.97
CA THR A 49 -2.39 6.77 3.52
C THR A 49 -2.05 5.46 2.82
N LEU A 50 -0.93 4.81 3.18
CA LEU A 50 -0.53 3.50 2.66
C LEU A 50 -1.54 2.40 3.04
N LEU A 51 -1.95 2.34 4.31
CA LEU A 51 -2.94 1.36 4.78
C LEU A 51 -4.29 1.52 4.07
N ARG A 52 -4.73 2.77 3.86
CA ARG A 52 -5.95 3.06 3.09
C ARG A 52 -5.83 2.65 1.62
N ALA A 53 -4.65 2.79 1.01
CA ALA A 53 -4.43 2.31 -0.35
C ALA A 53 -4.51 0.78 -0.44
N VAL A 54 -3.87 0.07 0.48
CA VAL A 54 -3.93 -1.41 0.56
C VAL A 54 -5.38 -1.89 0.70
N ASN A 55 -6.17 -1.20 1.53
CA ASN A 55 -7.60 -1.47 1.69
C ASN A 55 -8.47 -0.94 0.54
N ARG A 56 -7.88 -0.45 -0.57
CA ARG A 56 -8.56 0.15 -1.73
C ARG A 56 -9.54 1.28 -1.39
N MET A 57 -9.39 1.92 -0.22
CA MET A 57 -10.28 3.00 0.22
C MET A 57 -10.14 4.27 -0.61
N HIS A 58 -9.00 4.46 -1.28
CA HIS A 58 -8.75 5.66 -2.09
C HIS A 58 -9.43 5.65 -3.45
N ASP A 59 -9.88 4.49 -3.94
CA ASP A 59 -10.58 4.37 -5.23
C ASP A 59 -11.90 5.14 -5.24
N LEU A 60 -12.44 5.48 -4.06
CA LEU A 60 -13.67 6.24 -3.87
C LEU A 60 -13.49 7.76 -3.95
N TYR A 61 -12.26 8.26 -4.00
CA TYR A 61 -11.95 9.70 -3.93
C TYR A 61 -11.26 10.19 -5.20
N THR A 62 -11.93 11.04 -5.97
CA THR A 62 -11.45 11.56 -7.27
C THR A 62 -10.22 12.47 -7.18
N ASN A 63 -9.95 13.04 -6.02
CA ASN A 63 -8.78 13.87 -5.75
C ASN A 63 -7.52 13.08 -5.36
N ILE A 64 -7.65 11.75 -5.23
CA ILE A 64 -6.55 10.85 -4.87
C ILE A 64 -6.19 10.03 -6.09
N LYS A 65 -4.93 10.10 -6.50
CA LYS A 65 -4.40 9.27 -7.58
C LYS A 65 -3.47 8.21 -7.00
N THR A 66 -3.85 6.96 -7.14
CA THR A 66 -3.01 5.80 -6.81
C THR A 66 -2.41 5.24 -8.09
N THR A 67 -1.11 5.00 -8.09
CA THR A 67 -0.38 4.35 -9.18
C THR A 67 0.43 3.18 -8.63
N GLY A 68 0.70 2.17 -9.45
CA GLY A 68 1.24 0.87 -9.00
C GLY A 68 0.15 -0.18 -8.88
N GLN A 69 0.51 -1.39 -8.44
CA GLN A 69 -0.44 -2.50 -8.28
C GLN A 69 -0.41 -3.05 -6.85
N ILE A 70 -1.59 -3.24 -6.28
CA ILE A 70 -1.79 -4.03 -5.07
C ILE A 70 -2.34 -5.36 -5.54
N ILE A 71 -1.51 -6.39 -5.48
CA ILE A 71 -1.87 -7.75 -5.87
C ILE A 71 -2.22 -8.46 -4.56
N LEU A 72 -3.48 -8.89 -4.48
CA LEU A 72 -3.97 -9.70 -3.38
C LEU A 72 -3.75 -11.18 -3.73
#